data_AF-A0A973PS02-F1
#
_entry.id   AF-A0A973PS02-F1
#
_cell.length_a   1.000
_cell.length_b   1.000
_cell.length_c   1.000
_cell.angle_alpha   90.00
_cell.angle_beta   90.00
_cell.angle_gamma   90.00
#
_symmetry.space_group_name_H-M   'P 1'
#
loop_
_entity.id
_entity.type
_entity.pdbx_description
1 polymer ?
#
loop_
_entity_poly.entity_id
_entity_poly.type
_entity_poly.pdbx_seq_one_letter_code
_entity_poly.pdbx_strand_id
1 'polypeptide(L)'
;MSMYAGLALTVLATIAPLIDLFTTDLLGEHDRAAYPDWGPDLVAADRNAIAIYLIGAGVLGIVCWLVTIAAAGRRWAAIAGTLFFAAGTVLALANLSMGGEKYDVVVPYLFGALTLLPCLAGLAAVVSLWRTRPGR
;
A
#
# COMPACT_ATOMS: atom_id res chain seq x y z
N MET A 1 -18.16 -9.61 -0.60
CA MET A 1 -18.20 -8.13 -0.56
C MET A 1 -16.93 -7.53 0.01
N SER A 2 -16.45 -7.93 1.19
CA SER A 2 -15.21 -7.40 1.80
C SER A 2 -13.96 -7.45 0.90
N MET A 3 -13.78 -8.53 0.14
CA MET A 3 -12.61 -8.68 -0.76
C MET A 3 -12.60 -7.67 -1.93
N TYR A 4 -13.76 -7.36 -2.51
CA TYR A 4 -13.84 -6.36 -3.58
C TYR A 4 -13.67 -4.93 -3.06
N ALA A 5 -14.14 -4.66 -1.84
CA ALA A 5 -13.87 -3.39 -1.17
C ALA A 5 -12.37 -3.22 -0.91
N GLY A 6 -11.68 -4.27 -0.43
CA GLY A 6 -10.24 -4.27 -0.26
C GLY A 6 -9.49 -4.01 -1.56
N LEU A 7 -9.87 -4.71 -2.64
CA LEU A 7 -9.32 -4.48 -3.98
C LEU A 7 -9.53 -3.02 -4.44
N ALA A 8 -10.73 -2.47 -4.30
CA ALA A 8 -11.03 -1.10 -4.69
C ALA A 8 -10.20 -0.08 -3.90
N LEU A 9 -10.05 -0.28 -2.58
CA LEU A 9 -9.19 0.56 -1.74
C LEU A 9 -7.72 0.46 -2.16
N THR A 10 -7.23 -0.73 -2.51
CA THR A 10 -5.86 -0.87 -3.03
C THR A 10 -5.69 -0.16 -4.36
N VAL A 11 -6.67 -0.22 -5.27
CA VAL A 11 -6.65 0.52 -6.53
C VAL A 11 -6.58 2.02 -6.28
N LEU A 12 -7.42 2.55 -5.39
CA LEU A 12 -7.41 3.98 -5.03
C LEU A 12 -6.06 4.40 -4.44
N ALA A 13 -5.51 3.61 -3.51
CA ALA A 13 -4.20 3.87 -2.93
C ALA A 13 -3.06 3.80 -3.97
N THR A 14 -3.16 2.90 -4.95
CA THR A 14 -2.20 2.77 -6.06
C THR A 14 -2.24 4.00 -7.00
N ILE A 15 -3.43 4.56 -7.22
CA ILE A 15 -3.63 5.68 -8.13
C ILE A 15 -3.26 7.02 -7.46
N ALA A 16 -3.37 7.13 -6.14
CA ALA A 16 -3.13 8.39 -5.42
C ALA A 16 -1.75 9.03 -5.71
N PRO A 17 -0.61 8.29 -5.70
CA PRO A 17 0.69 8.86 -6.08
C PRO A 17 0.74 9.33 -7.53
N LEU A 18 0.05 8.64 -8.45
CA LEU A 18 -0.04 9.08 -9.85
C LEU A 18 -0.76 10.42 -9.95
N ILE A 19 -1.87 10.59 -9.24
CA ILE A 19 -2.61 11.87 -9.21
C ILE A 19 -1.70 12.98 -8.66
N ASP A 20 -0.98 12.71 -7.57
CA ASP A 20 -0.10 13.69 -6.94
C ASP A 20 0.97 14.23 -7.90
N LEU A 21 1.61 13.34 -8.67
CA LEU A 21 2.64 13.70 -9.66
C LEU A 21 2.17 14.71 -10.71
N PHE A 22 0.86 14.81 -10.97
CA PHE A 22 0.29 15.70 -11.99
C PHE A 22 -0.57 16.84 -11.41
N THR A 23 -0.74 16.92 -10.08
CA THR A 23 -1.69 17.86 -9.47
C THR A 23 -1.10 18.64 -8.31
N THR A 24 -0.82 17.98 -7.20
CA THR A 24 -0.51 18.62 -5.92
C THR A 24 0.96 18.66 -5.58
N ASP A 25 1.76 17.74 -6.12
CA ASP A 25 3.21 17.66 -5.87
C ASP A 25 3.59 17.57 -4.36
N LEU A 26 2.75 16.90 -3.57
CA LEU A 26 2.95 16.71 -2.13
C LEU A 26 4.21 15.90 -1.84
N LEU A 27 4.53 14.91 -2.69
CA LEU A 27 5.77 14.17 -2.59
C LEU A 27 6.98 15.11 -2.81
N GLY A 28 6.92 16.01 -3.80
CA GLY A 28 8.00 16.96 -4.06
C GLY A 28 8.15 18.02 -2.96
N GLU A 29 7.04 18.45 -2.36
CA GLU A 29 7.06 19.32 -1.17
C GLU A 29 7.70 18.64 0.04
N HIS A 30 7.39 17.36 0.26
CA HIS A 30 7.99 16.56 1.32
C HIS A 30 9.51 16.43 1.15
N ASP A 31 9.97 16.14 -0.08
CA ASP A 31 11.40 16.03 -0.38
C ASP A 31 12.13 17.36 -0.19
N ARG A 32 11.54 18.48 -0.63
CA ARG A 32 12.12 19.83 -0.41
C ARG A 32 12.19 20.21 1.06
N ALA A 33 11.22 19.78 1.86
CA ALA A 33 11.23 20.04 3.30
C ALA A 33 12.35 19.26 4.00
N ALA A 34 12.60 18.01 3.58
CA ALA A 34 13.68 17.18 4.11
C ALA A 34 15.07 17.61 3.60
N TYR A 35 15.15 18.05 2.34
CA TYR A 35 16.40 18.46 1.68
C TYR A 35 16.29 19.86 1.03
N PRO A 36 16.39 20.94 1.83
CA PRO A 36 16.27 22.32 1.31
C PRO A 36 17.34 22.70 0.30
N ASP A 37 18.50 22.03 0.36
CA ASP A 37 19.67 22.32 -0.49
C ASP A 37 19.63 21.56 -1.83
N TRP A 38 18.65 20.67 -2.05
CA TRP A 38 18.55 19.91 -3.30
C TRP A 38 18.03 20.75 -4.45
N GLY A 39 18.69 20.59 -5.60
CA GLY A 39 18.21 21.13 -6.88
C GLY A 39 16.94 20.42 -7.38
N PRO A 40 16.22 21.02 -8.34
CA PRO A 40 14.94 20.51 -8.83
C PRO A 40 15.04 19.10 -9.43
N ASP A 41 16.17 18.75 -10.05
CA ASP A 41 16.37 17.44 -10.68
C ASP A 41 16.45 16.30 -9.65
N LEU A 42 17.10 16.55 -8.51
CA LEU A 42 17.22 15.59 -7.42
C LEU A 42 15.88 15.37 -6.72
N VAL A 43 15.16 16.46 -6.45
CA VAL A 43 13.78 16.41 -5.90
C VAL A 43 12.88 15.61 -6.84
N ALA A 44 12.91 15.87 -8.14
CA ALA A 44 12.07 15.14 -9.09
C ALA A 44 12.43 13.64 -9.14
N ALA A 45 13.72 13.30 -9.04
CA ALA A 45 14.18 11.91 -9.03
C ALA A 45 13.69 11.15 -7.80
N ASP A 46 13.85 11.72 -6.60
CA ASP A 46 13.44 11.08 -5.33
C ASP A 46 11.92 10.94 -5.23
N ARG A 47 11.20 12.03 -5.55
CA ARG A 47 9.73 12.06 -5.67
C ARG A 47 9.21 10.92 -6.55
N ASN A 48 9.81 10.77 -7.74
CA ASN A 48 9.42 9.74 -8.68
C ASN A 48 9.76 8.34 -8.15
N ALA A 49 10.88 8.17 -7.45
CA ALA A 49 11.25 6.90 -6.84
C ALA A 49 10.24 6.47 -5.77
N ILE A 50 9.83 7.39 -4.88
CA ILE A 50 8.79 7.13 -3.87
C ILE A 50 7.46 6.77 -4.54
N ALA A 51 7.05 7.54 -5.57
CA ALA A 51 5.82 7.24 -6.31
C ALA A 51 5.86 5.86 -6.97
N ILE A 52 6.95 5.52 -7.66
CA ILE A 52 7.14 4.20 -8.31
C ILE A 52 7.07 3.08 -7.28
N TYR A 53 7.71 3.26 -6.13
CA TYR A 53 7.66 2.30 -5.03
C TYR A 53 6.21 2.06 -4.56
N LEU A 54 5.46 3.12 -4.28
CA LEU A 54 4.06 3.03 -3.83
C LEU A 54 3.16 2.36 -4.88
N ILE A 55 3.33 2.71 -6.15
CA ILE A 55 2.57 2.12 -7.25
C ILE A 55 2.91 0.63 -7.40
N GLY A 56 4.20 0.27 -7.36
CA GLY A 56 4.66 -1.12 -7.47
C GLY A 56 4.12 -1.99 -6.33
N ALA A 57 4.18 -1.49 -5.09
CA ALA A 57 3.58 -2.13 -3.93
C ALA A 57 2.06 -2.29 -4.09
N GLY A 58 1.37 -1.25 -4.56
CA GLY A 58 -0.06 -1.26 -4.82
C GLY A 58 -0.48 -2.29 -5.88
N VAL A 59 0.25 -2.36 -7.00
CA VAL A 59 0.04 -3.36 -8.06
C VAL A 59 0.21 -4.77 -7.52
N LEU A 60 1.25 -5.02 -6.71
CA LEU A 60 1.43 -6.32 -6.07
C LEU A 60 0.25 -6.65 -5.14
N GLY A 61 -0.23 -5.66 -4.37
CA GLY A 61 -1.41 -5.80 -3.54
C GLY A 61 -2.68 -6.16 -4.34
N ILE A 62 -2.88 -5.52 -5.50
CA ILE A 62 -3.98 -5.84 -6.43
C ILE A 62 -3.89 -7.30 -6.88
N VAL A 63 -2.70 -7.77 -7.27
CA VAL A 63 -2.49 -9.17 -7.66
C VAL A 63 -2.82 -10.11 -6.50
N CYS A 64 -2.37 -9.82 -5.27
CA CYS A 64 -2.69 -10.60 -4.08
C CYS A 64 -4.21 -10.68 -3.83
N TRP A 65 -4.95 -9.58 -4.01
CA TRP A 65 -6.41 -9.58 -3.92
C TRP A 65 -7.06 -10.46 -4.98
N LEU A 66 -6.66 -10.29 -6.26
CA LEU A 66 -7.20 -11.08 -7.36
C LEU A 66 -6.96 -12.58 -7.17
N VAL A 67 -5.76 -12.96 -6.74
CA VAL A 67 -5.42 -14.36 -6.39
C VAL A 67 -6.31 -14.87 -5.26
N THR A 68 -6.52 -14.07 -4.22
CA THR A 68 -7.35 -14.47 -3.06
C THR A 68 -8.82 -14.61 -3.43
N ILE A 69 -9.35 -13.71 -4.26
CA ILE A 69 -10.72 -13.77 -4.79
C ILE A 69 -10.90 -15.00 -5.66
N ALA A 70 -9.98 -15.25 -6.60
CA ALA A 70 -10.02 -16.42 -7.49
C ALA A 70 -9.86 -17.74 -6.71
N ALA A 71 -9.17 -17.71 -5.58
CA ALA A 71 -9.00 -18.85 -4.70
C ALA A 71 -10.13 -19.04 -3.69
N ALA A 72 -11.14 -18.17 -3.65
CA ALA A 72 -12.24 -18.27 -2.70
C ALA A 72 -12.89 -19.67 -2.77
N GLY A 73 -13.05 -20.31 -1.60
CA GLY A 73 -13.53 -21.70 -1.49
C GLY A 73 -12.45 -22.78 -1.57
N ARG A 74 -11.20 -22.44 -1.95
CA ARG A 74 -10.08 -23.39 -1.88
C ARG A 74 -9.51 -23.45 -0.47
N ARG A 75 -9.11 -24.65 -0.03
CA ARG A 75 -8.55 -24.88 1.32
C ARG A 75 -7.34 -23.99 1.65
N TRP A 76 -6.52 -23.62 0.67
CA TRP A 76 -5.31 -22.82 0.88
C TRP A 76 -5.58 -21.30 0.93
N ALA A 77 -6.77 -20.85 0.51
CA ALA A 77 -7.09 -19.42 0.38
C ALA A 77 -6.95 -18.67 1.71
N ALA A 78 -7.37 -19.26 2.83
CA ALA A 78 -7.23 -18.59 4.12
C ALA A 78 -5.77 -18.47 4.58
N ILE A 79 -4.89 -19.42 4.24
CA ILE A 79 -3.45 -19.31 4.56
C ILE A 79 -2.84 -18.20 3.69
N ALA A 80 -3.03 -18.24 2.37
CA ALA A 80 -2.49 -17.23 1.47
C ALA A 80 -3.01 -15.83 1.80
N GLY A 81 -4.32 -15.68 2.05
CA GLY A 81 -4.91 -14.41 2.46
C GLY A 81 -4.34 -13.88 3.77
N THR A 82 -4.03 -14.75 4.74
CA THR A 82 -3.37 -14.36 6.00
C THR A 82 -1.93 -13.88 5.74
N LEU A 83 -1.18 -14.57 4.89
CA LEU A 83 0.18 -14.18 4.53
C LEU A 83 0.21 -12.84 3.78
N PHE A 84 -0.67 -12.66 2.80
CA PHE A 84 -0.79 -11.40 2.07
C PHE A 84 -1.23 -10.24 2.97
N PHE A 85 -2.17 -10.48 3.88
CA PHE A 85 -2.57 -9.49 4.88
C PHE A 85 -1.40 -9.11 5.80
N ALA A 86 -0.66 -10.09 6.30
CA ALA A 86 0.49 -9.84 7.16
C ALA A 86 1.57 -9.03 6.42
N ALA A 87 1.92 -9.43 5.21
CA ALA A 87 2.90 -8.72 4.39
C ALA A 87 2.45 -7.28 4.08
N GLY A 88 1.20 -7.09 3.66
CA GLY A 88 0.65 -5.76 3.40
C GLY A 88 0.60 -4.87 4.64
N THR A 89 0.26 -5.44 5.81
CA THR A 89 0.26 -4.70 7.08
C THR A 89 1.66 -4.29 7.50
N VAL A 90 2.65 -5.18 7.39
CA VAL A 90 4.05 -4.86 7.66
C VAL A 90 4.53 -3.73 6.74
N LEU A 91 4.18 -3.79 5.46
CA LEU A 91 4.55 -2.76 4.49
C LEU A 91 3.90 -1.40 4.82
N ALA A 92 2.61 -1.39 5.15
CA ALA A 92 1.91 -0.16 5.52
C ALA A 92 2.45 0.46 6.81
N LEU A 93 2.81 -0.36 7.80
CA LEU A 93 3.46 0.12 9.02
C LEU A 93 4.87 0.64 8.73
N ALA A 94 5.64 -0.03 7.87
CA ALA A 94 6.96 0.45 7.44
C ALA A 94 6.87 1.83 6.77
N ASN A 95 5.87 2.06 5.91
CA ASN A 95 5.63 3.37 5.30
C ASN A 95 5.36 4.49 6.32
N LEU A 96 4.88 4.15 7.52
CA LEU A 96 4.56 5.12 8.58
C LEU A 96 5.67 5.30 9.61
N SER A 97 6.67 4.42 9.61
CA SER A 97 7.69 4.38 10.66
C SER A 97 9.13 4.45 10.16
N MET A 98 9.36 4.17 8.88
CA MET A 98 10.71 4.10 8.33
C MET A 98 11.20 5.51 7.96
N GLY A 99 12.09 6.05 8.80
CA GLY A 99 12.91 7.22 8.49
C GLY A 99 14.18 6.86 7.73
N GLY A 100 14.92 7.88 7.30
CA GLY A 100 16.19 7.70 6.59
C GLY A 100 16.88 9.03 6.35
N GLU A 101 18.17 9.10 6.70
CA GLU A 101 18.99 10.32 6.59
C GLU A 101 18.33 11.57 7.19
N LYS A 102 17.71 12.43 6.35
CA LYS A 102 17.03 13.66 6.76
C LYS A 102 15.51 13.51 6.88
N TYR A 103 14.96 12.37 6.49
CA TYR A 103 13.55 12.04 6.68
C TYR A 103 13.30 11.49 8.08
N ASP A 104 12.40 12.13 8.83
CA ASP A 104 11.77 11.50 9.99
C ASP A 104 10.98 10.26 9.57
N VAL A 105 10.26 10.37 8.44
CA VAL A 105 9.60 9.27 7.74
C VAL A 105 9.73 9.50 6.23
N VAL A 106 10.22 8.50 5.50
CA VAL A 106 10.52 8.60 4.05
C VAL A 106 9.25 8.86 3.25
N VAL A 107 8.18 8.11 3.51
CA VAL A 107 6.89 8.29 2.84
C VAL A 107 6.08 9.35 3.59
N PRO A 108 5.51 10.36 2.91
CA PRO A 108 4.65 11.33 3.59
C PRO A 108 3.48 10.63 4.28
N TYR A 109 3.14 11.08 5.49
CA TYR A 109 2.13 10.43 6.33
C TYR A 109 0.77 10.23 5.64
N LEU A 110 0.37 11.13 4.74
CA LEU A 110 -0.87 10.98 3.97
C LEU A 110 -0.85 9.70 3.12
N PHE A 111 0.21 9.47 2.35
CA PHE A 111 0.35 8.27 1.52
C PHE A 111 0.56 7.02 2.38
N GLY A 112 1.35 7.11 3.45
CA GLY A 112 1.48 6.02 4.43
C GLY A 112 0.12 5.59 5.00
N ALA A 113 -0.70 6.56 5.43
CA ALA A 113 -2.03 6.30 5.97
C ALA A 113 -2.99 5.72 4.91
N LEU A 114 -2.92 6.16 3.66
CA LEU A 114 -3.70 5.58 2.57
C LEU A 114 -3.40 4.08 2.38
N THR A 115 -2.15 3.65 2.59
CA THR A 115 -1.79 2.22 2.50
C THR A 115 -2.36 1.36 3.64
N LEU A 116 -2.87 1.95 4.73
CA LEU A 116 -3.55 1.20 5.80
C LEU A 116 -5.01 0.84 5.46
N LEU A 117 -5.69 1.62 4.60
CA LEU A 117 -7.10 1.37 4.27
C LEU A 117 -7.34 -0.04 3.71
N PRO A 118 -6.52 -0.54 2.76
CA PRO A 118 -6.61 -1.93 2.32
C PRO A 118 -6.39 -2.96 3.43
N CYS A 119 -5.56 -2.67 4.44
CA CYS A 119 -5.30 -3.57 5.56
C CYS A 119 -6.55 -3.79 6.42
N LEU A 120 -7.36 -2.75 6.65
CA LEU A 120 -8.64 -2.88 7.36
C LEU A 120 -9.59 -3.84 6.63
N ALA A 121 -9.69 -3.71 5.31
CA ALA A 121 -10.46 -4.64 4.48
C ALA A 121 -9.85 -6.05 4.47
N GLY A 122 -8.51 -6.15 4.48
CA GLY A 122 -7.74 -7.38 4.59
C GLY A 122 -8.08 -8.17 5.85
N LEU A 123 -8.16 -7.51 7.01
CA LEU A 123 -8.55 -8.14 8.27
C LEU A 123 -9.95 -8.75 8.17
N ALA A 124 -10.93 -8.00 7.64
CA ALA A 124 -12.28 -8.50 7.43
C ALA A 124 -12.31 -9.69 6.44
N ALA A 125 -11.49 -9.65 5.40
CA ALA A 125 -11.38 -10.74 4.41
C ALA A 125 -10.76 -12.01 5.02
N VAL A 126 -9.70 -11.88 5.83
CA VAL A 126 -9.08 -13.00 6.54
C VAL A 126 -10.09 -13.65 7.48
N VAL A 127 -10.78 -12.87 8.32
CA VAL A 127 -11.81 -13.39 9.22
C VAL A 127 -12.91 -14.13 8.45
N SER A 128 -13.32 -13.60 7.30
CA SER A 128 -14.32 -14.24 6.44
C SER A 128 -13.79 -15.57 5.89
N LEU A 129 -12.59 -15.61 5.31
CA LEU A 129 -11.98 -16.81 4.74
C LEU A 129 -11.84 -17.96 5.75
N TRP A 130 -11.50 -17.64 6.99
CA TRP A 130 -11.38 -18.64 8.05
C TRP A 130 -12.73 -19.16 8.54
N ARG A 131 -13.79 -18.34 8.50
CA ARG A 131 -15.15 -18.76 8.83
C ARG A 131 -15.78 -19.65 7.76
N THR A 132 -15.45 -19.43 6.49
CA THR A 132 -16.00 -20.23 5.37
C THR A 132 -15.20 -21.50 5.08
N ARG A 133 -14.13 -21.79 5.84
CA ARG A 133 -13.42 -23.06 5.68
C ARG A 133 -14.36 -24.20 6.09
N PRO A 134 -14.70 -25.13 5.18
CA PRO A 134 -15.36 -26.36 5.57
C PRO A 134 -14.46 -27.05 6.59
N GLY A 135 -15.05 -27.49 7.69
CA GLY A 135 -14.33 -28.22 8.74
C GLY A 135 -13.47 -29.33 8.16
N ARG A 136 -12.33 -29.58 8.82
CA ARG A 136 -11.64 -30.86 8.68
C ARG A 136 -12.60 -32.02 8.87
#